data_AF-A0A8H4AC59-F1
#
_entry.id   AF-A0A8H4AC59-F1
#
_cell.length_a   1.000
_cell.length_b   1.000
_cell.length_c   1.000
_cell.angle_alpha   90.00
_cell.angle_beta   90.00
_cell.angle_gamma   90.00
#
_symmetry.space_group_name_H-M   'P 1'
#
loop_
_entity.id
_entity.type
_entity.pdbx_description
1 polymer ?
#
loop_
_entity_poly.entity_id
_entity_poly.type
_entity_poly.pdbx_seq_one_letter_code
_entity_poly.pdbx_strand_id
1 'polypeptide(L)'
;MWKFKIFQLKLLESKNFWRLRFMIGITIFLLIMSYISYLIFQIVTDKPMIQLTHEYLDKLSIPDLEICCSESDIQITKCVFTLDNGTSTTSTTFDNCTNFIQRSRVENNIYCYLFENNYTSTYFFGNPDINLTGPWVRNIDFYFKIDNITTMTSKFLSVGDISVQLMDPNFGLLWKGKAASTADLYENQKFKLQMNAFAGIQNMSTMVYFTKQTIQTILPNDISAIFGTTPNYHSISYLNTISRYFPMHSNENVSAGNFHGHFNIAPGSFIHDIQTEKL
;
A
#
# COMPACT_ATOMS: atom_id res chain seq x y z
N MET A 1 38.94 -24.91 80.44
CA MET A 1 38.60 -25.97 79.47
C MET A 1 37.11 -25.85 79.08
N TRP A 2 36.74 -24.79 78.36
CA TRP A 2 35.35 -24.40 78.02
C TRP A 2 35.28 -23.82 76.60
N LYS A 3 35.90 -24.52 75.64
CA LYS A 3 35.81 -24.20 74.22
C LYS A 3 35.74 -25.53 73.49
N PHE A 4 34.53 -26.00 73.18
CA PHE A 4 34.23 -26.95 72.08
C PHE A 4 32.79 -27.49 72.18
N LYS A 5 31.79 -26.67 72.53
CA LYS A 5 30.38 -27.12 72.48
C LYS A 5 29.41 -26.22 71.71
N ILE A 6 29.91 -25.12 71.15
CA ILE A 6 29.08 -24.15 70.39
C ILE A 6 29.30 -24.27 68.87
N PHE A 7 30.26 -25.10 68.41
CA PHE A 7 30.59 -25.22 66.99
C PHE A 7 29.92 -26.41 66.26
N GLN A 8 29.02 -27.15 66.92
CA GLN A 8 28.31 -28.29 66.33
C GLN A 8 26.83 -27.99 66.01
N LEU A 9 26.37 -26.75 66.21
CA LEU A 9 25.00 -26.33 65.88
C LEU A 9 24.80 -25.95 64.39
N LYS A 10 25.86 -26.05 63.58
CA LYS A 10 25.76 -26.08 62.12
C LYS A 10 26.09 -27.49 61.66
N LEU A 11 25.22 -28.08 60.82
CA LEU A 11 25.41 -29.32 60.07
C LEU A 11 25.03 -30.63 60.77
N LEU A 12 23.73 -30.83 60.96
CA LEU A 12 23.10 -32.14 60.74
C LEU A 12 21.69 -31.89 60.19
N GLU A 13 21.63 -31.29 58.99
CA GLU A 13 20.42 -31.45 58.18
C GLU A 13 20.22 -32.95 57.95
N SER A 14 19.08 -33.47 58.39
CA SER A 14 18.66 -34.83 58.07
C SER A 14 18.73 -35.02 56.55
N LYS A 15 19.25 -36.17 56.09
CA LYS A 15 19.24 -36.55 54.65
C LYS A 15 17.86 -36.37 54.02
N ASN A 16 16.79 -36.52 54.81
CA ASN A 16 15.42 -36.32 54.37
C ASN A 16 15.09 -34.84 54.12
N PHE A 17 15.63 -33.93 54.92
CA PHE A 17 15.45 -32.49 54.75
C PHE A 17 16.18 -31.96 53.52
N TRP A 18 17.38 -32.48 53.24
CA TRP A 18 18.12 -32.19 52.01
C TRP A 18 17.39 -32.67 50.75
N ARG A 19 16.85 -33.89 50.78
CA ARG A 19 15.99 -34.42 49.69
C ARG A 19 14.74 -33.57 49.48
N LEU A 20 14.11 -33.12 50.56
CA LEU A 20 12.90 -32.29 50.49
C LEU A 20 13.19 -30.92 49.84
N ARG A 21 14.31 -30.26 50.19
CA ARG A 21 14.75 -29.02 49.53
C ARG A 21 15.04 -29.22 48.05
N PHE A 22 15.67 -30.33 47.68
CA PHE A 22 15.95 -30.64 46.28
C PHE A 22 14.67 -30.89 45.48
N MET A 23 13.72 -31.65 46.02
CA MET A 23 12.43 -31.88 45.38
C MET A 23 11.63 -30.58 45.22
N ILE A 24 11.58 -29.72 46.25
CA ILE A 24 10.95 -28.40 46.15
C ILE A 24 11.63 -27.54 45.07
N GLY A 25 12.97 -27.55 45.02
CA GLY A 25 13.73 -26.82 44.00
C GLY A 25 13.41 -27.27 42.58
N ILE A 26 13.31 -28.59 42.34
CA ILE A 26 12.90 -29.15 41.04
C ILE A 26 11.48 -28.71 40.69
N THR A 27 10.54 -28.81 41.64
CA THR A 27 9.14 -28.44 41.38
C THR A 27 9.02 -26.94 41.02
N ILE A 28 9.72 -26.06 41.75
CA ILE A 28 9.74 -24.62 41.44
C ILE A 28 10.35 -24.37 40.06
N PHE A 29 11.45 -25.04 39.72
CA PHE A 29 12.09 -24.91 38.42
C PHE A 29 11.15 -25.33 37.27
N LEU A 30 10.47 -26.47 37.41
CA LEU A 30 9.50 -26.93 36.42
C LEU A 30 8.31 -25.96 36.26
N LEU A 31 7.81 -25.39 37.37
CA LEU A 31 6.76 -24.38 37.32
C LEU A 31 7.23 -23.11 36.59
N ILE A 32 8.45 -22.64 36.84
CA ILE A 32 9.03 -21.49 36.14
C ILE A 32 9.19 -21.78 34.64
N MET A 33 9.73 -22.94 34.27
CA MET A 33 9.88 -23.32 32.86
C MET A 33 8.53 -23.46 32.14
N SER A 34 7.53 -24.03 32.81
CA SER A 34 6.16 -24.10 32.30
C SER A 34 5.57 -22.71 32.09
N TYR A 35 5.80 -21.78 33.03
CA TYR A 35 5.33 -20.41 32.94
C TYR A 35 6.00 -19.63 31.80
N ILE A 36 7.33 -19.77 31.64
CA ILE A 36 8.06 -19.17 30.52
C ILE A 36 7.56 -19.72 29.18
N SER A 37 7.33 -21.04 29.09
CA SER A 37 6.79 -21.66 27.87
C SER A 37 5.39 -21.14 27.54
N TYR A 38 4.54 -20.97 28.56
CA TYR A 38 3.21 -20.37 28.42
C TYR A 38 3.30 -18.92 27.90
N LEU A 39 4.20 -18.11 28.45
CA LEU A 39 4.42 -16.73 27.98
C LEU A 39 4.92 -16.68 26.54
N ILE A 40 5.88 -17.54 26.16
CA ILE A 40 6.36 -17.63 24.78
C ILE A 40 5.22 -18.01 23.84
N PHE A 41 4.40 -19.00 24.21
CA PHE A 41 3.24 -19.40 23.42
C PHE A 41 2.24 -18.24 23.26
N GLN A 42 1.98 -17.49 24.32
CA GLN A 42 1.10 -16.32 24.28
C GLN A 42 1.66 -15.24 23.35
N ILE A 43 2.97 -14.92 23.43
CA ILE A 43 3.62 -13.94 22.54
C ILE A 43 3.58 -14.39 21.08
N VAL A 44 3.77 -15.68 20.80
CA VAL A 44 3.79 -16.21 19.42
C VAL A 44 2.39 -16.29 18.80
N THR A 45 1.36 -16.50 19.62
CA THR A 45 -0.03 -16.61 19.16
C THR A 45 -0.82 -15.32 19.27
N ASP A 46 -0.21 -14.26 19.83
CA ASP A 46 -0.86 -12.97 19.94
C ASP A 46 -1.12 -12.40 18.55
N LYS A 47 -2.31 -11.81 18.40
CA LYS A 47 -2.64 -11.10 17.17
C LYS A 47 -2.38 -9.63 17.44
N PRO A 48 -1.52 -8.97 16.65
CA PRO A 48 -1.24 -7.58 16.88
C PRO A 48 -2.53 -6.77 16.79
N MET A 49 -2.74 -5.89 17.76
CA MET A 49 -3.84 -4.95 17.71
C MET A 49 -3.52 -3.88 16.68
N ILE A 50 -4.43 -3.60 15.76
CA ILE A 50 -4.25 -2.53 14.77
C ILE A 50 -4.93 -1.28 15.31
N GLN A 51 -4.15 -0.23 15.56
CA GLN A 51 -4.70 1.10 15.81
C GLN A 51 -4.93 1.81 14.48
N LEU A 52 -6.16 2.28 14.28
CA LEU A 52 -6.52 3.16 13.18
C LEU A 52 -6.46 4.62 13.65
N THR A 53 -5.68 5.44 12.96
CA THR A 53 -5.68 6.90 13.10
C THR A 53 -6.00 7.53 11.76
N HIS A 54 -6.64 8.70 11.79
CA HIS A 54 -7.01 9.46 10.61
C HIS A 54 -6.34 10.83 10.68
N GLU A 55 -5.65 11.19 9.61
CA GLU A 55 -5.06 12.51 9.44
C GLU A 55 -5.69 13.19 8.23
N TYR A 56 -5.83 14.51 8.29
CA TYR A 56 -6.32 15.27 7.16
C TYR A 56 -5.14 15.82 6.37
N LEU A 57 -5.12 15.57 5.06
CA LEU A 57 -4.09 16.04 4.16
C LEU A 57 -4.55 17.30 3.43
N ASP A 58 -3.79 18.38 3.54
CA ASP A 58 -4.07 19.60 2.77
C ASP A 58 -3.88 19.40 1.27
N LYS A 59 -2.93 18.53 0.90
CA LYS A 59 -2.57 18.20 -0.47
C LYS A 59 -2.26 16.73 -0.63
N LEU A 60 -2.54 16.21 -1.83
CA LEU A 60 -2.23 14.85 -2.21
C LEU A 60 -1.43 14.84 -3.51
N SER A 61 -0.37 14.03 -3.55
CA SER A 61 0.46 13.90 -4.75
C SER A 61 -0.29 13.14 -5.83
N ILE A 62 -0.05 13.48 -7.09
CA ILE A 62 -0.60 12.74 -8.21
C ILE A 62 0.02 11.34 -8.19
N PRO A 63 -0.79 10.27 -8.24
CA PRO A 63 -0.27 8.91 -8.21
C PRO A 63 0.44 8.55 -9.49
N ASP A 64 1.42 7.64 -9.40
CA ASP A 64 1.98 6.99 -10.57
C ASP A 64 0.98 5.93 -11.06
N LEU A 65 0.95 5.70 -12.37
CA LEU A 65 0.05 4.71 -12.98
C LEU A 65 0.86 3.69 -13.76
N GLU A 66 0.58 2.42 -13.58
CA GLU A 66 0.99 1.38 -14.53
C GLU A 66 -0.23 0.99 -15.36
N ILE A 67 -0.14 1.16 -16.67
CA ILE A 67 -1.21 0.92 -17.63
C ILE A 67 -0.78 -0.22 -18.53
N CYS A 68 -1.46 -1.36 -18.45
CA CYS A 68 -1.14 -2.56 -19.19
C CYS A 68 -2.29 -2.99 -20.11
N CYS A 69 -1.95 -3.51 -21.28
CA CYS A 69 -2.87 -4.17 -22.19
C CYS A 69 -2.30 -5.55 -22.57
N SER A 70 -3.17 -6.55 -22.65
CA SER A 70 -2.79 -7.89 -23.09
C SER A 70 -3.14 -8.08 -24.55
N GLU A 71 -2.30 -8.77 -25.31
CA GLU A 71 -2.52 -9.15 -26.71
C GLU A 71 -2.50 -8.01 -27.74
N SER A 72 -2.43 -6.75 -27.31
CA SER A 72 -2.28 -5.59 -28.18
C SER A 72 -1.48 -4.50 -27.47
N ASP A 73 -0.76 -3.70 -28.27
CA ASP A 73 -0.20 -2.44 -27.79
C ASP A 73 -1.32 -1.41 -27.54
N ILE A 74 -1.00 -0.42 -26.72
CA ILE A 74 -1.91 0.61 -26.22
C ILE A 74 -1.27 1.97 -26.46
N GLN A 75 -2.10 2.94 -26.85
CA GLN A 75 -1.74 4.34 -26.99
C GLN A 75 -2.65 5.20 -26.11
N ILE A 76 -2.07 5.98 -25.20
CA ILE A 76 -2.82 7.05 -24.54
C ILE A 76 -2.82 8.24 -25.48
N THR A 77 -3.99 8.58 -26.02
CA THR A 77 -4.12 9.55 -27.11
C THR A 77 -4.13 10.99 -26.63
N LYS A 78 -4.65 11.22 -25.42
CA LYS A 78 -4.55 12.53 -24.74
C LYS A 78 -4.79 12.40 -23.24
N CYS A 79 -4.23 13.36 -22.50
CA CYS A 79 -4.43 13.55 -21.09
C CYS A 79 -4.93 14.97 -20.86
N VAL A 80 -6.00 15.12 -20.09
CA VAL A 80 -6.58 16.44 -19.78
C VAL A 80 -6.50 16.66 -18.28
N PHE A 81 -5.74 17.67 -17.88
CA PHE A 81 -5.64 18.10 -16.50
C PHE A 81 -6.64 19.22 -16.28
N THR A 82 -7.64 18.95 -15.46
CA THR A 82 -8.60 19.97 -15.03
C THR A 82 -8.04 20.64 -13.80
N LEU A 83 -7.62 21.90 -13.98
CA LEU A 83 -7.04 22.75 -12.97
C LEU A 83 -8.10 23.67 -12.38
N ASP A 84 -8.04 23.87 -11.07
CA ASP A 84 -8.89 24.80 -10.34
C ASP A 84 -8.00 25.84 -9.64
N ASN A 85 -8.40 27.11 -9.73
CA ASN A 85 -7.77 28.25 -9.06
C ASN A 85 -8.70 28.89 -8.01
N GLY A 86 -9.80 28.21 -7.64
CA GLY A 86 -10.81 28.69 -6.68
C GLY A 86 -11.87 29.64 -7.27
N THR A 87 -11.56 30.32 -8.38
CA THR A 87 -12.49 31.22 -9.10
C THR A 87 -12.84 30.74 -10.51
N SER A 88 -11.97 29.93 -11.11
CA SER A 88 -12.15 29.41 -12.47
C SER A 88 -11.54 28.03 -12.60
N THR A 89 -12.19 27.20 -13.39
CA THR A 89 -11.69 25.90 -13.81
C THR A 89 -11.11 26.03 -15.21
N THR A 90 -9.86 25.62 -15.39
CA THR A 90 -9.18 25.61 -16.70
C THR A 90 -8.74 24.20 -17.03
N SER A 91 -8.82 23.79 -18.29
CA SER A 91 -8.39 22.46 -18.73
C SER A 91 -7.14 22.60 -19.59
N THR A 92 -6.06 21.91 -19.19
CA THR A 92 -4.84 21.81 -19.99
C THR A 92 -4.80 20.44 -20.65
N THR A 93 -4.73 20.41 -21.98
CA THR A 93 -4.73 19.18 -22.76
C THR A 93 -3.31 18.88 -23.25
N PHE A 94 -2.87 17.65 -23.05
CA PHE A 94 -1.60 17.14 -23.55
C PHE A 94 -1.89 16.01 -24.54
N ASP A 95 -1.54 16.23 -25.80
CA ASP A 95 -1.66 15.21 -26.84
C ASP A 95 -0.62 14.10 -26.63
N ASN A 96 -1.04 12.84 -26.76
CA ASN A 96 -0.26 11.62 -26.57
C ASN A 96 0.41 11.42 -25.19
N CYS A 97 0.31 12.40 -24.28
CA CYS A 97 0.92 12.38 -22.95
C CYS A 97 2.38 11.95 -22.90
N THR A 98 3.13 12.16 -23.98
CA THR A 98 4.48 11.60 -24.18
C THR A 98 5.48 12.05 -23.12
N ASN A 99 5.24 13.20 -22.50
CA ASN A 99 6.10 13.74 -21.45
C ASN A 99 5.95 13.01 -20.10
N PHE A 100 4.87 12.24 -19.95
CA PHE A 100 4.52 11.56 -18.69
C PHE A 100 4.60 10.04 -18.82
N ILE A 101 4.45 9.53 -20.04
CA ILE A 101 4.36 8.10 -20.32
C ILE A 101 5.71 7.55 -20.76
N GLN A 102 6.20 6.56 -20.05
CA GLN A 102 7.37 5.78 -20.40
C GLN A 102 6.98 4.32 -20.61
N ARG A 103 7.56 3.66 -21.60
CA ARG A 103 7.33 2.23 -21.80
C ARG A 103 8.00 1.47 -20.65
N SER A 104 7.21 0.70 -19.89
CA SER A 104 7.66 -0.04 -18.70
C SER A 104 8.12 -1.45 -19.08
N ARG A 105 7.20 -2.27 -19.58
CA ARG A 105 7.41 -3.70 -19.81
C ARG A 105 6.71 -4.17 -21.08
N VAL A 106 7.41 -5.00 -21.85
CA VAL A 106 6.84 -5.76 -22.96
C VAL A 106 7.26 -7.21 -22.78
N GLU A 107 6.36 -8.04 -22.26
CA GLU A 107 6.66 -9.45 -21.99
C GLU A 107 5.44 -10.32 -22.24
N ASN A 108 5.60 -11.46 -22.93
CA ASN A 108 4.53 -12.43 -23.16
C ASN A 108 3.22 -11.82 -23.71
N ASN A 109 3.32 -10.94 -24.72
CA ASN A 109 2.20 -10.17 -25.29
C ASN A 109 1.50 -9.21 -24.31
N ILE A 110 2.11 -8.87 -23.18
CA ILE A 110 1.62 -7.84 -22.27
C ILE A 110 2.44 -6.57 -22.53
N TYR A 111 1.75 -5.48 -22.83
CA TYR A 111 2.33 -4.17 -23.13
C TYR A 111 1.96 -3.21 -21.99
N CYS A 112 2.95 -2.77 -21.22
CA CYS A 112 2.77 -1.90 -20.06
C CYS A 112 3.51 -0.57 -20.21
N TYR A 113 2.85 0.49 -19.77
CA TYR A 113 3.31 1.87 -19.76
C TYR A 113 3.23 2.43 -18.34
N LEU A 114 4.27 3.13 -17.92
CA LEU A 114 4.31 3.85 -16.67
C LEU A 114 3.99 5.33 -16.94
N PHE A 115 3.01 5.86 -16.23
CA PHE A 115 2.79 7.28 -16.09
C PHE A 115 3.47 7.74 -14.80
N GLU A 116 4.49 8.59 -14.95
CA GLU A 116 5.20 9.20 -13.83
C GLU A 116 5.02 10.72 -13.92
N ASN A 117 4.44 11.32 -12.87
CA ASN A 117 4.29 12.76 -12.83
C ASN A 117 5.58 13.42 -12.36
N ASN A 118 6.43 13.81 -13.30
CA ASN A 118 7.70 14.49 -13.03
C ASN A 118 7.53 15.95 -12.53
N TYR A 119 6.30 16.49 -12.51
CA TYR A 119 6.04 17.83 -12.00
C TYR A 119 5.87 17.79 -10.48
N THR A 120 6.94 18.14 -9.76
CA THR A 120 6.96 18.26 -8.29
C THR A 120 6.09 19.39 -7.73
N SER A 121 5.39 20.15 -8.57
CA SER A 121 4.52 21.27 -8.18
C SER A 121 3.03 21.02 -8.42
N THR A 122 2.64 19.89 -9.04
CA THR A 122 1.23 19.58 -9.30
C THR A 122 0.69 18.62 -8.24
N TYR A 123 -0.33 19.08 -7.52
CA TYR A 123 -0.97 18.34 -6.45
C TYR A 123 -2.49 18.42 -6.60
N PHE A 124 -3.16 17.39 -6.10
CA PHE A 124 -4.56 17.48 -5.73
C PHE A 124 -4.68 18.26 -4.42
N PHE A 125 -5.70 19.10 -4.32
CA PHE A 125 -5.86 19.98 -3.18
C PHE A 125 -7.18 19.75 -2.45
N GLY A 126 -7.10 19.65 -1.13
CA GLY A 126 -8.21 19.22 -0.29
C GLY A 126 -8.78 20.29 0.63
N ASN A 127 -7.97 21.26 1.07
CA ASN A 127 -8.29 22.16 2.18
C ASN A 127 -8.78 23.56 1.73
N PRO A 128 -10.10 23.79 1.56
CA PRO A 128 -10.61 25.05 1.04
C PRO A 128 -10.31 26.28 1.93
N ASP A 129 -9.92 26.08 3.20
CA ASP A 129 -9.74 27.16 4.18
C ASP A 129 -8.34 27.81 4.14
N ILE A 130 -7.39 27.22 3.40
CA ILE A 130 -6.07 27.82 3.19
C ILE A 130 -6.19 28.83 2.05
N ASN A 131 -5.88 30.10 2.31
CA ASN A 131 -5.81 31.14 1.26
C ASN A 131 -4.81 30.73 0.19
N LEU A 132 -5.35 30.34 -0.94
CA LEU A 132 -4.68 29.46 -1.87
C LEU A 132 -4.14 30.27 -3.05
N THR A 133 -2.85 30.11 -3.37
CA THR A 133 -2.20 30.71 -4.55
C THR A 133 -1.62 29.62 -5.46
N GLY A 134 -2.29 29.32 -6.57
CA GLY A 134 -1.81 28.38 -7.61
C GLY A 134 -2.94 27.62 -8.33
N PRO A 135 -2.63 26.90 -9.43
CA PRO A 135 -3.53 25.92 -10.02
C PRO A 135 -3.34 24.53 -9.40
N TRP A 136 -4.37 24.03 -8.72
CA TRP A 136 -4.43 22.66 -8.22
C TRP A 136 -5.15 21.76 -9.22
N VAL A 137 -4.72 20.51 -9.29
CA VAL A 137 -5.38 19.51 -10.12
C VAL A 137 -6.64 19.06 -9.39
N ARG A 138 -7.78 19.11 -10.08
CA ARG A 138 -9.04 18.56 -9.60
C ARG A 138 -9.20 17.11 -10.01
N ASN A 139 -8.93 16.83 -11.29
CA ASN A 139 -9.02 15.50 -11.87
C ASN A 139 -8.17 15.42 -13.14
N ILE A 140 -7.78 14.20 -13.52
CA ILE A 140 -6.98 13.94 -14.73
C ILE A 140 -7.70 12.90 -15.56
N ASP A 141 -8.08 13.31 -16.77
CA ASP A 141 -8.80 12.47 -17.74
C ASP A 141 -7.81 11.87 -18.73
N PHE A 142 -7.87 10.56 -18.93
CA PHE A 142 -7.03 9.78 -19.83
C PHE A 142 -7.88 9.12 -20.91
N TYR A 143 -7.48 9.30 -22.16
CA TYR A 143 -8.13 8.67 -23.31
C TYR A 143 -7.18 7.65 -23.89
N PHE A 144 -7.67 6.44 -24.10
CA PHE A 144 -6.82 5.34 -24.57
C PHE A 144 -7.37 4.72 -25.85
N LYS A 145 -6.45 4.23 -26.66
CA LYS A 145 -6.67 3.47 -27.88
C LYS A 145 -5.91 2.16 -27.78
N ILE A 146 -6.54 1.09 -28.25
CA ILE A 146 -5.96 -0.25 -28.34
C ILE A 146 -5.66 -0.48 -29.81
N ASP A 147 -4.40 -0.73 -30.17
CA ASP A 147 -3.99 -0.74 -31.58
C ASP A 147 -4.63 -1.86 -32.39
N ASN A 148 -4.77 -3.05 -31.82
CA ASN A 148 -5.40 -4.21 -32.44
C ASN A 148 -6.51 -4.80 -31.57
N ILE A 149 -7.63 -4.09 -31.51
CA ILE A 149 -8.79 -4.51 -30.69
C ILE A 149 -9.41 -5.83 -31.14
N THR A 150 -9.29 -6.18 -32.42
CA THR A 150 -9.79 -7.44 -32.98
C THR A 150 -9.04 -8.63 -32.42
N THR A 151 -7.71 -8.54 -32.28
CA THR A 151 -6.93 -9.62 -31.67
C THR A 151 -7.31 -9.86 -30.22
N MET A 152 -7.56 -8.80 -29.47
CA MET A 152 -7.93 -8.90 -28.07
C MET A 152 -9.33 -9.50 -27.87
N THR A 153 -10.32 -8.99 -28.61
CA THR A 153 -11.71 -9.49 -28.56
C THR A 153 -11.87 -10.88 -29.17
N SER A 154 -10.93 -11.35 -29.99
CA SER A 154 -10.92 -12.74 -30.49
C SER A 154 -10.41 -13.76 -29.45
N LYS A 155 -9.62 -13.30 -28.48
CA LYS A 155 -9.00 -14.16 -27.45
C LYS A 155 -9.77 -14.17 -26.14
N PHE A 156 -10.43 -13.06 -25.81
CA PHE A 156 -11.23 -12.91 -24.61
C PHE A 156 -12.72 -12.81 -24.96
N LEU A 157 -13.58 -13.36 -24.09
CA LEU A 157 -15.04 -13.23 -24.20
C LEU A 157 -15.53 -11.80 -23.91
N SER A 158 -14.72 -10.99 -23.21
CA SER A 158 -15.03 -9.61 -22.85
C SER A 158 -14.78 -8.64 -24.02
N VAL A 159 -15.41 -7.47 -23.92
CA VAL A 159 -15.00 -6.32 -24.74
C VAL A 159 -13.57 -5.94 -24.42
N GLY A 160 -12.93 -5.18 -25.31
CA GLY A 160 -11.55 -4.80 -25.08
C GLY A 160 -11.37 -3.90 -23.84
N ASP A 161 -10.41 -4.20 -22.99
CA ASP A 161 -10.05 -3.43 -21.81
C ASP A 161 -8.53 -3.26 -21.62
N ILE A 162 -8.17 -2.31 -20.76
CA ILE A 162 -6.83 -2.09 -20.24
C ILE A 162 -6.86 -2.26 -18.73
N SER A 163 -5.77 -2.75 -18.13
CA SER A 163 -5.61 -2.79 -16.67
C SER A 163 -4.77 -1.60 -16.22
N VAL A 164 -5.23 -0.86 -15.21
CA VAL A 164 -4.53 0.32 -14.69
C VAL A 164 -4.36 0.16 -13.19
N GLN A 165 -3.11 0.25 -12.72
CA GLN A 165 -2.76 0.18 -11.31
C GLN A 165 -2.26 1.54 -10.80
N LEU A 166 -2.86 2.07 -9.74
CA LEU A 166 -2.40 3.29 -9.07
C LEU A 166 -1.31 2.97 -8.06
N MET A 167 -0.31 3.83 -7.94
CA MET A 167 0.79 3.68 -6.99
C MET A 167 1.03 4.99 -6.24
N ASP A 168 1.28 4.92 -4.93
CA ASP A 168 1.73 6.10 -4.20
C ASP A 168 3.14 6.46 -4.68
N PRO A 169 3.43 7.73 -5.04
CA PRO A 169 4.76 8.12 -5.53
C PRO A 169 5.88 7.83 -4.51
N ASN A 170 5.55 7.76 -3.22
CA ASN A 170 6.49 7.46 -2.14
C ASN A 170 6.58 5.97 -1.82
N PHE A 171 5.79 5.11 -2.46
CA PHE A 171 5.83 3.64 -2.26
C PHE A 171 7.16 3.01 -2.71
N GLY A 172 8.16 3.83 -3.06
CA GLY A 172 9.55 3.42 -3.05
C GLY A 172 9.80 2.28 -4.01
N LEU A 173 9.76 2.56 -5.32
CA LEU A 173 10.53 1.85 -6.34
C LEU A 173 10.66 0.33 -6.13
N LEU A 174 9.57 -0.38 -5.87
CA LEU A 174 9.56 -1.85 -5.89
C LEU A 174 10.02 -2.40 -7.26
N TRP A 175 9.98 -1.55 -8.31
CA TRP A 175 10.58 -1.78 -9.62
C TRP A 175 12.07 -1.42 -9.77
N LYS A 176 12.68 -0.56 -8.92
CA LYS A 176 14.14 -0.25 -8.94
C LYS A 176 14.97 -1.02 -7.90
N GLY A 177 14.44 -2.14 -7.38
CA GLY A 177 15.29 -3.22 -6.85
C GLY A 177 15.98 -2.99 -5.51
N LYS A 178 15.48 -2.12 -4.61
CA LYS A 178 16.01 -2.02 -3.24
C LYS A 178 14.94 -2.19 -2.17
N ALA A 179 15.10 -3.29 -1.43
CA ALA A 179 14.67 -3.54 -0.06
C ALA A 179 13.17 -3.43 0.24
N ALA A 180 12.40 -4.44 -0.19
CA ALA A 180 11.28 -4.90 0.64
C ALA A 180 11.90 -5.67 1.82
N SER A 181 11.72 -5.18 3.04
CA SER A 181 12.03 -5.95 4.24
C SER A 181 11.02 -7.12 4.34
N THR A 182 11.34 -8.17 5.10
CA THR A 182 10.43 -9.32 5.24
C THR A 182 9.10 -8.99 5.92
N ALA A 183 9.00 -7.85 6.64
CA ALA A 183 7.72 -7.34 7.15
C ALA A 183 6.75 -6.92 6.04
N ASP A 184 7.27 -6.70 4.83
CA ASP A 184 6.52 -6.13 3.70
C ASP A 184 5.99 -7.22 2.76
N LEU A 185 6.19 -8.50 3.06
CA LEU A 185 5.85 -9.60 2.13
C LEU A 185 4.36 -9.65 1.79
N TYR A 186 3.47 -9.47 2.77
CA TYR A 186 2.03 -9.55 2.56
C TYR A 186 1.49 -8.35 1.76
N GLU A 187 1.94 -7.13 2.07
CA GLU A 187 1.51 -5.93 1.32
C GLU A 187 2.15 -5.87 -0.07
N ASN A 188 3.41 -6.29 -0.21
CA ASN A 188 4.05 -6.48 -1.51
C ASN A 188 3.32 -7.55 -2.34
N GLN A 189 2.82 -8.62 -1.71
CA GLN A 189 1.96 -9.60 -2.39
C GLN A 189 0.65 -8.98 -2.86
N LYS A 190 -0.06 -8.20 -2.05
CA LYS A 190 -1.28 -7.51 -2.49
C LYS A 190 -1.03 -6.58 -3.68
N PHE A 191 0.09 -5.87 -3.66
CA PHE A 191 0.50 -5.01 -4.77
C PHE A 191 0.83 -5.82 -6.03
N LYS A 192 1.59 -6.92 -5.91
CA LYS A 192 1.86 -7.87 -7.01
C LYS A 192 0.60 -8.53 -7.56
N LEU A 193 -0.40 -8.74 -6.70
CA LEU A 193 -1.71 -9.26 -7.07
C LEU A 193 -2.63 -8.19 -7.68
N GLN A 194 -2.14 -6.96 -7.85
CA GLN A 194 -2.88 -5.86 -8.47
C GLN A 194 -4.23 -5.56 -7.77
N MET A 195 -4.27 -5.70 -6.44
CA MET A 195 -5.50 -5.51 -5.65
C MET A 195 -6.07 -4.07 -5.71
N ASN A 196 -5.28 -3.10 -6.19
CA ASN A 196 -5.65 -1.71 -6.41
C ASN A 196 -5.67 -1.32 -7.90
N ALA A 197 -5.80 -2.32 -8.78
CA ALA A 197 -6.02 -2.08 -10.20
C ALA A 197 -7.51 -1.96 -10.54
N PHE A 198 -7.78 -1.23 -11.61
CA PHE A 198 -9.10 -1.12 -12.21
C PHE A 198 -8.98 -1.32 -13.73
N ALA A 199 -10.11 -1.61 -14.37
CA ALA A 199 -10.16 -1.77 -15.82
C ALA A 199 -10.52 -0.45 -16.51
N GLY A 200 -9.88 -0.12 -17.61
CA GLY A 200 -10.39 0.85 -18.58
C GLY A 200 -11.09 0.09 -19.70
N ILE A 201 -12.42 0.13 -19.74
CA ILE A 201 -13.22 -0.71 -20.65
C ILE A 201 -13.58 0.05 -21.94
N GLN A 202 -13.51 -0.63 -23.09
CA GLN A 202 -13.94 -0.11 -24.38
C GLN A 202 -15.39 0.42 -24.31
N ASN A 203 -15.62 1.56 -24.93
CA ASN A 203 -16.90 2.29 -24.98
C ASN A 203 -17.44 2.68 -23.58
N MET A 204 -16.59 2.64 -22.56
CA MET A 204 -16.92 3.08 -21.20
C MET A 204 -15.99 4.20 -20.74
N SER A 205 -16.56 5.05 -19.88
CA SER A 205 -15.86 6.02 -19.08
C SER A 205 -15.71 5.47 -17.67
N THR A 206 -14.48 5.32 -17.20
CA THR A 206 -14.20 4.80 -15.86
C THR A 206 -13.81 5.95 -14.93
N MET A 207 -14.58 6.18 -13.88
CA MET A 207 -14.26 7.18 -12.87
C MET A 207 -13.60 6.51 -11.68
N VAL A 208 -12.36 6.91 -11.37
CA VAL A 208 -11.55 6.31 -10.32
C VAL A 208 -11.28 7.31 -9.24
N TYR A 209 -11.70 6.96 -8.03
CA TYR A 209 -11.41 7.69 -6.83
C TYR A 209 -10.36 6.95 -6.03
N PHE A 210 -9.36 7.66 -5.51
CA PHE A 210 -8.34 7.05 -4.67
C PHE A 210 -8.22 7.74 -3.31
N THR A 211 -7.85 6.98 -2.29
CA THR A 211 -7.53 7.47 -0.95
C THR A 211 -6.16 6.95 -0.53
N LYS A 212 -5.42 7.79 0.20
CA LYS A 212 -4.10 7.41 0.72
C LYS A 212 -4.24 6.65 2.03
N GLN A 213 -3.54 5.53 2.12
CA GLN A 213 -3.44 4.74 3.34
C GLN A 213 -1.98 4.45 3.66
N THR A 214 -1.67 4.26 4.94
CA THR A 214 -0.32 3.87 5.36
C THR A 214 -0.42 2.82 6.45
N ILE A 215 0.33 1.74 6.30
CA ILE A 215 0.49 0.72 7.34
C ILE A 215 1.86 0.92 7.97
N GLN A 216 1.88 0.94 9.29
CA GLN A 216 3.08 0.96 10.12
C GLN A 216 3.22 -0.40 10.79
N THR A 217 4.18 -1.20 10.32
CA THR A 217 4.47 -2.53 10.86
C THR A 217 5.70 -2.48 11.76
N ILE A 218 5.75 -3.34 12.78
CA ILE A 218 6.92 -3.48 13.65
C ILE A 218 7.97 -4.31 12.91
N LEU A 219 9.23 -3.86 12.91
CA LEU A 219 10.30 -4.58 12.24
C LEU A 219 10.51 -5.99 12.83
N PRO A 220 10.78 -7.00 11.99
CA PRO A 220 11.05 -8.35 12.48
C PRO A 220 12.37 -8.30 13.26
N ASN A 221 12.31 -8.74 14.52
CA ASN A 221 13.39 -8.68 15.53
C ASN A 221 13.57 -7.34 16.25
N ASP A 222 12.58 -6.43 16.24
CA ASP A 222 12.67 -5.28 17.12
C ASP A 222 12.49 -5.67 18.59
N ILE A 223 13.63 -5.76 19.29
CA ILE A 223 13.71 -6.03 20.72
C ILE A 223 12.91 -5.01 21.52
N SER A 224 12.80 -3.76 21.03
CA SER A 224 12.09 -2.68 21.71
C SER A 224 10.61 -3.01 21.90
N ALA A 225 10.02 -3.70 20.92
CA ALA A 225 8.64 -4.18 20.93
C ALA A 225 8.42 -5.27 21.99
N ILE A 226 9.40 -6.17 22.16
CA ILE A 226 9.35 -7.26 23.15
C ILE A 226 9.48 -6.73 24.58
N PHE A 227 10.32 -5.71 24.81
CA PHE A 227 10.57 -5.14 26.13
C PHE A 227 9.61 -4.00 26.53
N GLY A 228 8.56 -3.75 25.74
CA GLY A 228 7.53 -2.74 26.05
C GLY A 228 8.03 -1.29 25.94
N THR A 229 9.08 -1.06 25.16
CA THR A 229 9.57 0.28 24.80
C THR A 229 9.04 0.67 23.42
N THR A 230 9.18 1.93 23.02
CA THR A 230 8.66 2.43 21.74
C THR A 230 9.25 1.64 20.57
N PRO A 231 8.46 0.85 19.81
CA PRO A 231 8.98 0.07 18.71
C PRO A 231 9.30 0.96 17.50
N ASN A 232 10.22 0.49 16.67
CA ASN A 232 10.59 1.08 15.40
C ASN A 232 9.63 0.57 14.32
N TYR A 233 8.88 1.50 13.75
CA TYR A 233 7.92 1.19 12.70
C TYR A 233 8.53 1.33 11.32
N HIS A 234 8.19 0.38 10.44
CA HIS A 234 8.34 0.52 9.01
C HIS A 234 7.02 0.97 8.39
N SER A 235 7.02 2.12 7.71
CA SER A 235 5.82 2.71 7.11
C SER A 235 5.73 2.38 5.63
N ILE A 236 4.60 1.82 5.22
CA ILE A 236 4.28 1.47 3.83
C ILE A 236 3.05 2.26 3.40
N SER A 237 3.20 3.19 2.47
CA SER A 237 2.08 3.95 1.91
C SER A 237 1.54 3.30 0.64
N TYR A 238 0.22 3.13 0.56
CA TYR A 238 -0.44 2.63 -0.65
C TYR A 238 -1.72 3.41 -0.91
N LEU A 239 -2.30 3.18 -2.09
CA LEU A 239 -3.53 3.82 -2.53
C LEU A 239 -4.64 2.78 -2.61
N ASN A 240 -5.75 3.08 -1.96
CA ASN A 240 -6.98 2.33 -2.13
C ASN A 240 -7.82 2.98 -3.23
N THR A 241 -8.41 2.19 -4.12
CA THR A 241 -9.08 2.68 -5.33
C THR A 241 -10.52 2.20 -5.42
N ILE A 242 -11.43 3.09 -5.80
CA ILE A 242 -12.83 2.79 -6.09
C ILE A 242 -13.12 3.23 -7.53
N SER A 243 -13.46 2.28 -8.39
CA SER A 243 -13.80 2.52 -9.80
C SER A 243 -15.31 2.45 -10.03
N ARG A 244 -15.85 3.37 -10.84
CA ARG A 244 -17.23 3.34 -11.35
C ARG A 244 -17.21 3.41 -12.87
N TYR A 245 -18.07 2.61 -13.51
CA TYR A 245 -18.10 2.46 -14.97
C TYR A 245 -19.38 3.06 -15.53
N PHE A 246 -19.24 3.92 -16.53
CA PHE A 246 -20.36 4.57 -17.20
C PHE A 246 -20.28 4.36 -18.71
N PRO A 247 -21.39 4.07 -19.39
CA PRO A 247 -21.40 4.05 -20.86
C PRO A 247 -21.00 5.41 -21.41
N MET A 248 -20.17 5.44 -22.45
CA MET A 248 -19.86 6.70 -23.13
C MET A 248 -21.03 7.13 -24.00
N HIS A 249 -21.29 8.44 -24.05
CA HIS A 249 -22.18 9.00 -25.06
C HIS A 249 -21.59 8.82 -26.45
N SER A 250 -22.47 8.72 -27.46
CA SER A 250 -22.04 8.71 -28.85
C SER A 250 -21.18 9.94 -29.14
N ASN A 251 -19.95 9.72 -29.59
CA ASN A 251 -18.97 10.76 -29.84
C ASN A 251 -18.24 10.40 -31.14
N GLU A 252 -18.11 11.36 -32.06
CA GLU A 252 -17.44 11.14 -33.34
C GLU A 252 -16.02 10.60 -33.19
N ASN A 253 -15.31 10.96 -32.12
CA ASN A 253 -13.97 10.43 -31.86
C ASN A 253 -13.97 8.95 -31.43
N VAL A 254 -15.02 8.50 -30.74
CA VAL A 254 -15.19 7.06 -30.43
C VAL A 254 -15.53 6.31 -31.71
N SER A 255 -16.49 6.84 -32.47
CA SER A 255 -16.96 6.23 -33.72
C SER A 255 -15.88 6.19 -34.81
N ALA A 256 -14.99 7.18 -34.86
CA ALA A 256 -13.85 7.23 -35.77
C ALA A 256 -12.67 6.35 -35.33
N GLY A 257 -12.73 5.73 -34.13
CA GLY A 257 -11.62 4.94 -33.59
C GLY A 257 -10.41 5.79 -33.19
N ASN A 258 -10.62 7.07 -32.86
CA ASN A 258 -9.58 7.94 -32.32
C ASN A 258 -9.23 7.54 -30.88
N PHE A 259 -10.22 7.08 -30.10
CA PHE A 259 -9.99 6.40 -28.82
C PHE A 259 -11.08 5.35 -28.58
N HIS A 260 -10.75 4.32 -27.82
CA HIS A 260 -11.63 3.20 -27.52
C HIS A 260 -12.29 3.32 -26.14
N GLY A 261 -11.72 4.08 -25.23
CA GLY A 261 -12.32 4.33 -23.92
C GLY A 261 -11.68 5.50 -23.21
N HIS A 262 -12.19 5.75 -22.01
CA HIS A 262 -11.77 6.87 -21.17
C HIS A 262 -11.71 6.42 -19.71
N PHE A 263 -10.72 6.92 -18.96
CA PHE A 263 -10.75 6.84 -17.50
C PHE A 263 -10.27 8.15 -16.88
N ASN A 264 -10.79 8.46 -15.69
CA ASN A 264 -10.48 9.66 -14.94
C ASN A 264 -9.99 9.27 -13.55
N ILE A 265 -8.94 9.94 -13.06
CA ILE A 265 -8.48 9.80 -11.68
C ILE A 265 -8.73 11.09 -10.90
N ALA A 266 -9.25 10.93 -9.69
CA ALA A 266 -9.47 12.02 -8.74
C ALA A 266 -9.29 11.52 -7.30
N PRO A 267 -8.92 12.39 -6.35
CA PRO A 267 -8.95 12.05 -4.93
C PRO A 267 -10.40 11.77 -4.50
N GLY A 268 -10.63 10.63 -3.86
CA GLY A 268 -11.92 10.31 -3.25
C GLY A 268 -12.10 10.95 -1.88
N SER A 269 -10.99 11.13 -1.16
CA SER A 269 -10.93 11.78 0.14
C SER A 269 -9.51 12.29 0.38
N PHE A 270 -9.40 13.35 1.17
CA PHE A 270 -8.14 13.86 1.72
C PHE A 270 -7.86 13.34 3.13
N ILE A 271 -8.71 12.44 3.63
CA ILE A 271 -8.44 11.71 4.86
C ILE A 271 -7.41 10.62 4.54
N HIS A 272 -6.33 10.61 5.30
CA HIS A 272 -5.25 9.63 5.28
C HIS A 272 -5.42 8.68 6.45
N ASP A 273 -5.70 7.42 6.14
CA ASP A 273 -5.82 6.37 7.15
C ASP A 273 -4.43 5.79 7.46
N ILE A 274 -4.06 5.78 8.74
CA ILE A 274 -2.83 5.19 9.22
C ILE A 274 -3.19 4.00 10.11
N GLN A 275 -2.75 2.82 9.71
CA GLN A 275 -2.89 1.57 10.45
C GLN A 275 -1.57 1.27 11.15
N THR A 276 -1.54 1.39 12.48
CA THR A 276 -0.34 1.15 13.27
C THR A 276 -0.47 -0.15 14.03
N GLU A 277 0.50 -1.04 13.84
CA GLU A 277 0.60 -2.26 14.62
C GLU A 277 0.89 -1.95 16.09
N LYS A 278 0.18 -2.57 17.02
CA LYS A 278 0.41 -2.48 18.46
C LYS A 278 0.50 -3.88 19.06
N LEU A 279 1.46 -4.01 19.98
CA LEU A 279 1.55 -5.09 20.95
C LEU A 279 0.71 -4.75 22.19
#